data_AF-A0A8T4UT94-F1
#
_entry.id   AF-A0A8T4UT94-F1
#
_cell.length_a   1.000
_cell.length_b   1.000
_cell.length_c   1.000
_cell.angle_alpha   90.00
_cell.angle_beta   90.00
_cell.angle_gamma   90.00
#
_symmetry.space_group_name_H-M   'P 1'
#
loop_
_entity.id
_entity.type
_entity.pdbx_description
1 polymer ?
#
loop_
_entity_poly.entity_id
_entity_poly.type
_entity_poly.pdbx_seq_one_letter_code
_entity_poly.pdbx_strand_id
1 'polypeptide(L)'
;MAEKEEAKQSKTEPNAPKTEVPQEAKGKAEFSEAWSARVEEVIGRVGTRGEAQQVRCRILEGQDANKIIRRNVKGPVRIGDILMLRETEIEARKLGQGRR
;
A
#
# COMPACT_ATOMS: atom_id res chain seq x y z
N MET A 1 50.18 -4.53 29.25
CA MET A 1 48.74 -4.40 29.56
C MET A 1 48.32 -3.10 28.91
N ALA A 2 47.80 -3.20 27.69
CA ALA A 2 47.61 -2.06 26.80
C ALA A 2 46.13 -1.68 26.75
N GLU A 3 45.89 -0.38 26.92
CA GLU A 3 44.63 0.32 26.78
C GLU A 3 43.98 0.02 25.43
N LYS A 4 42.65 -0.15 25.41
CA LYS A 4 41.86 -0.09 24.18
C LYS A 4 41.12 1.24 24.17
N GLU A 5 41.67 2.14 23.35
CA GLU A 5 41.05 3.37 22.86
C GLU A 5 39.89 3.11 21.88
N GLU A 6 39.19 4.20 21.61
CA GLU A 6 37.84 4.38 21.09
C GLU A 6 37.63 4.15 19.56
N ALA A 7 36.34 4.05 19.23
CA ALA A 7 35.67 4.57 18.04
C ALA A 7 35.98 3.98 16.65
N LYS A 8 34.91 3.52 15.95
CA LYS A 8 34.32 4.25 14.81
C LYS A 8 33.07 3.57 14.25
N GLN A 9 32.10 4.43 13.95
CA GLN A 9 30.82 4.18 13.27
C GLN A 9 31.03 3.71 11.82
N SER A 10 30.13 2.86 11.32
CA SER A 10 29.70 2.80 9.91
C SER A 10 28.27 2.24 9.90
N LYS A 11 27.22 3.06 9.74
CA LYS A 11 26.60 3.46 8.46
C LYS A 11 26.52 2.34 7.45
N THR A 12 25.38 1.64 7.38
CA THR A 12 24.69 1.31 6.12
C THR A 12 23.20 1.00 6.35
N GLU A 13 22.35 2.02 6.34
CA GLU A 13 21.09 1.95 5.58
C GLU A 13 21.39 2.66 4.25
N PRO A 14 20.77 2.34 3.09
CA PRO A 14 19.52 1.60 2.90
C PRO A 14 19.60 0.52 1.79
N ASN A 15 18.64 -0.40 1.73
CA ASN A 15 18.38 -1.15 0.49
C ASN A 15 16.89 -1.06 0.13
N ALA A 16 16.51 0.09 -0.42
CA ALA A 16 15.30 0.21 -1.21
C ALA A 16 15.66 -0.23 -2.63
N PRO A 17 15.06 -1.31 -3.17
CA PRO A 17 15.20 -1.58 -4.59
C PRO A 17 14.48 -0.48 -5.36
N LYS A 18 15.27 0.32 -6.08
CA LYS A 18 14.82 1.18 -7.16
C LYS A 18 14.16 0.28 -8.21
N THR A 19 12.84 0.40 -8.38
CA THR A 19 12.21 -0.09 -9.61
C THR A 19 12.11 1.10 -10.54
N GLU A 20 13.13 1.23 -11.38
CA GLU A 20 13.09 2.04 -12.59
C GLU A 20 12.04 1.42 -13.53
N VAL A 21 10.97 2.16 -13.85
CA VAL A 21 10.01 1.78 -14.88
C VAL A 21 10.28 2.65 -16.12
N PRO A 22 10.59 2.07 -17.29
CA PRO A 22 10.87 2.82 -18.52
C PRO A 22 9.69 3.66 -19.00
N GLN A 23 10.01 4.84 -19.55
CA GLN A 23 9.09 5.73 -20.26
C GLN A 23 8.79 5.19 -21.66
N GLU A 24 7.52 5.20 -22.08
CA GLU A 24 7.13 5.56 -23.45
C GLU A 24 5.63 5.92 -23.54
N ALA A 25 5.33 6.86 -24.44
CA ALA A 25 4.23 7.82 -24.37
C ALA A 25 2.88 7.35 -24.93
N LYS A 26 1.77 7.92 -24.40
CA LYS A 26 0.81 8.79 -25.14
C LYS A 26 -0.44 9.13 -24.31
N GLY A 27 -0.63 10.43 -24.08
CA GLY A 27 -1.78 11.01 -23.40
C GLY A 27 -1.33 11.82 -22.19
N LYS A 28 -1.53 13.14 -22.20
CA LYS A 28 -1.42 13.96 -20.99
C LYS A 28 -2.54 13.53 -20.03
N ALA A 29 -2.29 12.49 -19.26
CA ALA A 29 -3.12 12.13 -18.13
C ALA A 29 -2.56 12.88 -16.92
N GLU A 30 -3.35 13.82 -16.41
CA GLU A 30 -3.11 14.43 -15.10
C GLU A 30 -3.27 13.33 -14.06
N PHE A 31 -2.14 12.76 -13.60
CA PHE A 31 -2.13 11.81 -12.50
C PHE A 31 -2.05 12.60 -11.20
N SER A 32 -3.06 12.46 -10.34
CA SER A 32 -3.03 13.00 -8.99
C SER A 32 -1.99 12.27 -8.14
N GLU A 33 -1.62 12.89 -7.01
CA GLU A 33 -0.79 12.25 -6.00
C GLU A 33 -1.39 10.90 -5.57
N ALA A 34 -0.52 9.91 -5.40
CA ALA A 34 -0.92 8.55 -5.06
C ALA A 34 -0.07 8.07 -3.88
N TRP A 35 -0.72 7.39 -2.95
CA TRP A 35 -0.10 6.88 -1.73
C TRP A 35 0.06 5.37 -1.81
N SER A 36 1.24 4.89 -1.46
CA SER A 36 1.51 3.46 -1.39
C SER A 36 0.89 2.84 -0.14
N ALA A 37 0.22 1.71 -0.30
CA ALA A 37 -0.41 0.96 0.78
C ALA A 37 -0.13 -0.54 0.63
N ARG A 38 0.24 -1.21 1.72
CA ARG A 38 0.46 -2.65 1.77
C ARG A 38 -0.81 -3.38 2.19
N VAL A 39 -1.18 -4.43 1.48
CA VAL A 39 -2.30 -5.31 1.88
C VAL A 39 -1.89 -6.16 3.08
N GLU A 40 -2.59 -6.00 4.20
CA GLU A 40 -2.39 -6.86 5.39
C GLU A 40 -3.33 -8.06 5.39
N GLU A 41 -4.60 -7.86 5.03
CA GLU A 41 -5.62 -8.92 5.10
C GLU A 41 -6.60 -8.84 3.94
N VAL A 42 -6.98 -9.99 3.42
CA VAL A 42 -8.04 -10.12 2.41
C VAL A 42 -9.32 -10.57 3.11
N ILE A 43 -10.36 -9.72 3.12
CA ILE A 43 -11.61 -9.98 3.84
C ILE A 43 -12.49 -10.99 3.08
N GLY A 44 -12.65 -10.79 1.77
CA GLY A 44 -13.54 -11.62 0.95
C GLY A 44 -14.00 -10.95 -0.34
N ARG A 45 -14.86 -11.62 -1.12
CA ARG A 45 -15.42 -11.06 -2.36
C ARG A 45 -16.62 -10.17 -2.06
N VAL A 46 -16.74 -9.06 -2.80
CA VAL A 46 -17.83 -8.08 -2.72
C VAL A 46 -18.53 -7.96 -4.06
N GLY A 47 -19.82 -7.62 -4.00
CA GLY A 47 -20.70 -7.47 -5.15
C GLY A 47 -21.43 -8.78 -5.46
N THR A 48 -22.62 -8.68 -6.04
CA THR A 48 -23.50 -9.82 -6.32
C THR A 48 -22.85 -10.89 -7.20
N ARG A 49 -21.92 -10.47 -8.08
CA ARG A 49 -21.17 -11.33 -8.99
C ARG A 49 -19.74 -11.65 -8.53
N GLY A 50 -19.31 -11.13 -7.37
CA GLY A 50 -17.96 -11.36 -6.85
C GLY A 50 -16.83 -10.74 -7.69
N GLU A 51 -17.12 -9.65 -8.39
CA GLU A 51 -16.20 -8.95 -9.31
C GLU A 51 -15.06 -8.23 -8.58
N ALA A 52 -15.26 -7.89 -7.30
CA ALA A 52 -14.28 -7.20 -6.48
C ALA A 52 -13.96 -8.00 -5.21
N GLN A 53 -12.79 -7.75 -4.64
CA GLN A 53 -12.36 -8.28 -3.35
C GLN A 53 -12.18 -7.11 -2.38
N GLN A 54 -12.72 -7.24 -1.17
CA GLN A 54 -12.46 -6.29 -0.10
C GLN A 54 -11.17 -6.67 0.61
N VAL A 55 -10.26 -5.72 0.68
CA VAL A 55 -8.96 -5.87 1.32
C VAL A 55 -8.79 -4.81 2.39
N ARG A 56 -8.06 -5.16 3.45
CA ARG A 56 -7.49 -4.22 4.41
C ARG A 56 -6.07 -3.92 3.99
N CYS A 57 -5.81 -2.65 3.77
CA CYS A 57 -4.49 -2.18 3.39
C CYS A 57 -4.04 -1.10 4.37
N ARG A 58 -2.76 -1.17 4.74
CA ARG A 58 -2.08 -0.23 5.60
C ARG A 58 -1.28 0.74 4.74
N ILE A 59 -1.53 2.03 4.92
CA ILE A 59 -0.82 3.08 4.19
C ILE A 59 0.62 3.17 4.70
N LEU A 60 1.58 3.22 3.77
CA LEU A 60 3.01 3.30 4.08
C LEU A 60 3.52 4.74 4.02
N GLU A 61 2.97 5.56 3.13
CA GLU A 61 3.44 6.92 2.83
C GLU A 61 2.32 7.96 2.98
N GLY A 62 2.68 9.20 3.30
CA GLY A 62 1.76 10.35 3.39
C GLY A 62 1.31 10.71 4.81
N GLN A 63 0.31 11.59 4.91
CA GLN A 63 -0.21 12.09 6.19
C GLN A 63 -0.92 11.00 7.02
N ASP A 64 -1.55 10.03 6.35
CA ASP A 64 -2.28 8.91 6.96
C ASP A 64 -1.39 7.66 7.18
N ALA A 65 -0.06 7.81 7.32
CA ALA A 65 0.84 6.69 7.51
C ALA A 65 0.38 5.78 8.68
N ASN A 66 0.45 4.46 8.48
CA ASN A 66 -0.02 3.40 9.40
C ASN A 66 -1.54 3.27 9.60
N LYS A 67 -2.36 4.07 8.91
CA LYS A 67 -3.81 3.88 8.93
C LYS A 67 -4.20 2.63 8.15
N ILE A 68 -5.09 1.83 8.71
CA ILE A 68 -5.64 0.63 8.07
C ILE A 68 -6.99 1.00 7.47
N ILE A 69 -7.09 0.93 6.15
CA ILE A 69 -8.30 1.25 5.41
C ILE A 69 -8.80 0.05 4.61
N ARG A 70 -10.11 -0.01 4.41
CA ARG A 70 -10.74 -1.02 3.56
C ARG A 70 -10.87 -0.50 2.14
N ARG A 71 -10.42 -1.28 1.17
CA ARG A 71 -10.55 -0.99 -0.26
C ARG A 71 -11.14 -2.15 -1.02
N ASN A 72 -11.86 -1.81 -2.08
CA ASN A 72 -12.32 -2.78 -3.05
C ASN A 72 -11.31 -2.81 -4.19
N VAL A 73 -10.72 -3.97 -4.42
CA VAL A 73 -9.79 -4.19 -5.52
C VAL A 73 -10.44 -5.13 -6.52
N LYS A 74 -10.24 -4.86 -7.81
CA LYS A 74 -10.70 -5.74 -8.87
C LYS A 74 -9.64 -6.80 -9.14
N GLY A 75 -10.06 -8.07 -9.18
CA GLY A 75 -9.15 -9.19 -9.44
C GLY A 75 -8.60 -9.86 -8.18
N PRO A 76 -7.74 -10.88 -8.35
CA PRO A 76 -7.14 -11.61 -7.23
C PRO A 76 -6.04 -10.77 -6.57
N VAL A 77 -6.07 -10.69 -5.24
CA VAL A 77 -5.07 -9.98 -4.43
C VAL A 77 -4.55 -10.90 -3.35
N ARG A 78 -3.27 -10.74 -3.00
CA ARG A 78 -2.61 -11.50 -1.93
C ARG A 78 -2.12 -10.57 -0.82
N ILE A 79 -1.88 -11.16 0.34
CA ILE A 79 -1.27 -10.48 1.47
C ILE A 79 0.16 -10.07 1.08
N GLY A 80 0.53 -8.83 1.39
CA GLY A 80 1.83 -8.26 1.05
C GLY A 80 1.88 -7.49 -0.28
N ASP A 81 0.83 -7.55 -1.11
CA ASP A 81 0.74 -6.74 -2.33
C ASP A 81 0.71 -5.24 -2.00
N ILE A 82 1.26 -4.42 -2.89
CA ILE A 82 1.27 -2.94 -2.75
C ILE A 82 0.25 -2.34 -3.71
N LEU A 83 -0.62 -1.50 -3.16
CA LEU A 83 -1.65 -0.76 -3.87
C LEU A 83 -1.30 0.72 -3.88
N MET A 84 -1.48 1.36 -5.03
CA MET A 84 -1.41 2.82 -5.16
C MET A 84 -2.80 3.39 -5.01
N LEU A 85 -3.02 4.16 -3.94
CA LEU A 85 -4.30 4.75 -3.60
C LEU A 85 -4.29 6.23 -3.93
N ARG A 86 -5.25 6.68 -4.75
CA ARG A 86 -5.42 8.11 -5.05
C ARG A 86 -6.04 8.91 -3.92
N GLU A 87 -6.67 8.24 -2.97
CA GLU A 87 -7.38 8.86 -1.85
C GLU A 87 -7.33 7.92 -0.64
N THR A 88 -6.79 8.38 0.48
CA THR A 88 -6.66 7.61 1.72
C THR A 88 -7.87 7.75 2.67
N GLU A 89 -8.72 8.75 2.43
CA GLU A 89 -9.83 9.09 3.33
C GLU A 89 -11.09 8.21 3.16
N ILE A 90 -11.39 7.74 1.94
CA ILE A 90 -12.67 7.07 1.63
C ILE A 90 -12.65 5.56 1.89
N GLU A 91 -13.32 5.06 2.91
CA GLU A 91 -13.39 3.61 3.14
C GLU A 91 -14.52 2.90 2.39
N ALA A 92 -14.24 1.66 1.94
CA ALA A 92 -15.29 0.77 1.44
C ALA A 92 -16.25 0.37 2.57
N ARG A 93 -17.56 0.34 2.24
CA ARG A 93 -18.62 -0.11 3.15
C ARG A 93 -18.35 -1.54 3.63
N LYS A 94 -18.72 -1.83 4.88
CA LYS A 94 -18.54 -3.16 5.48
C LYS A 94 -19.45 -4.17 4.78
N LEU A 95 -18.87 -5.31 4.39
CA LEU A 95 -19.63 -6.46 3.90
C LEU A 95 -20.61 -6.94 4.99
N GLY A 96 -21.89 -7.10 4.65
CA GLY A 96 -22.92 -7.67 5.53
C GLY A 96 -23.91 -6.69 6.18
N GLN A 97 -23.75 -5.37 6.00
CA GLN A 97 -24.75 -4.40 6.48
C GLN A 97 -25.82 -4.12 5.41
N GLY A 98 -26.51 -5.16 4.97
CA GLY A 98 -27.73 -5.01 4.17
C GLY A 98 -28.90 -4.70 5.11
N ARG A 99 -29.59 -3.58 4.88
CA ARG A 99 -30.94 -3.36 5.44
C ARG A 99 -31.80 -4.55 5.02
N ARG A 100 -32.19 -5.38 5.99
CA ARG A 100 -33.39 -6.22 5.87
C ARG A 100 -34.60 -5.32 5.77
#